data_AF-B4IRW1-F1
#
_entry.id   AF-B4IRW1-F1
#
_cell.length_a   1.000
_cell.length_b   1.000
_cell.length_c   1.000
_cell.angle_alpha   90.00
_cell.angle_beta   90.00
_cell.angle_gamma   90.00
#
_symmetry.space_group_name_H-M   'P 1'
#
loop_
_entity.id
_entity.type
_entity.pdbx_description
1 polymer ?
#
loop_
_entity_poly.entity_id
_entity_poly.type
_entity_poly.pdbx_seq_one_letter_code
_entity_poly.pdbx_strand_id
1 'polypeptide(L)'
;MVQCVKKVLRYTLKKIAPRDHVLVSFLIEAENIVNSRPLTHLPVDADQEAPMTPNDLLRGVANLPDTPGDDVELPKDCATSKQWRIARLMRDRFWKRWVLEYLPILVRREKWCQRTKPIRQV
;
A
#
# COMPACT_ATOMS: atom_id res chain seq x y z
N MET A 1 -5.48 -6.08 9.19
CA MET A 1 -4.42 -5.76 8.19
C MET A 1 -4.18 -6.90 7.21
N VAL A 2 -3.73 -8.09 7.63
CA VAL A 2 -3.49 -9.24 6.72
C VAL A 2 -4.73 -9.63 5.90
N GLN A 3 -5.91 -9.64 6.53
CA GLN A 3 -7.19 -9.89 5.84
C GLN A 3 -7.51 -8.84 4.77
N CYS A 4 -7.11 -7.58 5.00
CA CYS A 4 -7.34 -6.47 4.08
C CYS A 4 -6.48 -6.65 2.83
N VAL A 5 -5.17 -6.92 3.01
CA VAL A 5 -4.25 -7.23 1.90
C VAL A 5 -4.80 -8.40 1.07
N LYS A 6 -5.19 -9.50 1.72
CA LYS A 6 -5.77 -10.67 1.03
C LYS A 6 -7.03 -10.32 0.24
N LYS A 7 -7.92 -9.49 0.80
CA LYS A 7 -9.15 -9.04 0.14
C LYS A 7 -8.85 -8.18 -1.09
N VAL A 8 -7.89 -7.25 -0.99
CA VAL A 8 -7.48 -6.40 -2.10
C VAL A 8 -6.80 -7.23 -3.20
N LEU A 9 -5.88 -8.13 -2.85
CA LEU A 9 -5.24 -9.03 -3.82
C LEU A 9 -6.26 -9.90 -4.56
N ARG A 10 -7.20 -10.51 -3.84
CA ARG A 10 -8.29 -11.29 -4.46
C ARG A 10 -9.11 -10.45 -5.42
N TYR A 11 -9.41 -9.19 -5.08
CA TYR A 11 -10.13 -8.29 -5.97
C TYR A 11 -9.35 -7.95 -7.23
N THR A 12 -8.05 -7.63 -7.10
CA THR A 12 -7.18 -7.26 -8.22
C THR A 12 -6.94 -8.44 -9.17
N LEU A 13 -6.69 -9.63 -8.62
CA LEU A 13 -6.38 -10.84 -9.40
C LEU A 13 -7.61 -11.53 -10.01
N LYS A 14 -8.83 -11.29 -9.49
CA LYS A 14 -10.05 -11.90 -10.04
C LYS A 14 -10.32 -11.54 -11.50
N LYS A 15 -9.83 -10.38 -11.96
CA LYS A 15 -10.10 -9.85 -13.31
C LYS A 15 -8.99 -10.13 -14.31
N ILE A 16 -7.80 -10.54 -13.87
CA ILE A 16 -6.63 -10.70 -14.73
C ILE A 16 -5.78 -11.87 -14.22
N ALA A 17 -5.44 -12.81 -15.10
CA ALA A 17 -4.45 -13.85 -14.85
C ALA A 17 -3.10 -13.44 -15.50
N PRO A 18 -2.18 -12.79 -14.75
CA PRO A 18 -0.86 -12.46 -15.25
C PRO A 18 0.02 -13.70 -15.45
N ARG A 19 1.08 -13.54 -16.25
CA ARG A 19 2.21 -14.48 -16.27
C ARG A 19 2.99 -14.38 -14.96
N ASP A 20 3.69 -15.44 -14.58
CA ASP A 20 4.39 -15.56 -13.30
C ASP A 20 5.31 -14.37 -13.00
N HIS A 21 6.13 -13.94 -13.94
CA HIS A 21 7.05 -12.81 -13.72
C HIS A 21 6.31 -11.49 -13.50
N VAL A 22 5.17 -11.27 -14.18
CA VAL A 22 4.32 -10.07 -13.99
C VAL A 22 3.65 -10.12 -12.62
N LEU A 23 3.24 -11.31 -12.19
CA LEU A 23 2.67 -11.52 -10.85
C LEU A 23 3.70 -11.21 -9.77
N VAL A 24 4.94 -11.69 -9.92
CA VAL A 24 6.03 -11.44 -8.98
C VAL A 24 6.32 -9.94 -8.89
N SER A 25 6.49 -9.25 -10.02
CA SER A 25 6.70 -7.79 -10.02
C SER A 25 5.55 -7.05 -9.35
N PHE A 26 4.31 -7.43 -9.63
CA PHE A 26 3.14 -6.83 -8.98
C PHE A 26 3.12 -7.07 -7.46
N LEU A 27 3.49 -8.27 -7.00
CA LEU A 27 3.51 -8.58 -5.57
C LEU A 27 4.60 -7.80 -4.83
N ILE A 28 5.77 -7.62 -5.43
CA ILE A 28 6.86 -6.78 -4.88
C ILE A 28 6.36 -5.34 -4.72
N GLU A 29 5.69 -4.78 -5.73
CA GLU A 29 5.12 -3.45 -5.63
C GLU A 29 4.00 -3.35 -4.58
N ALA A 30 3.14 -4.38 -4.49
CA ALA A 30 2.08 -4.44 -3.50
C ALA A 30 2.63 -4.51 -2.07
N GLU A 31 3.71 -5.26 -1.85
CA GLU A 31 4.44 -5.29 -0.59
C GLU A 31 4.99 -3.91 -0.26
N ASN A 32 5.66 -3.28 -1.22
CA ASN A 32 6.23 -1.96 -1.03
C ASN A 32 5.15 -0.92 -0.65
N ILE A 33 4.00 -0.94 -1.33
CA ILE A 33 2.82 -0.10 -1.02
C ILE A 33 2.32 -0.31 0.41
N VAL A 34 2.23 -1.56 0.85
CA VAL A 34 1.73 -1.87 2.19
C VAL A 34 2.73 -1.42 3.25
N ASN A 35 4.03 -1.56 2.98
CA ASN A 35 5.10 -1.22 3.91
C ASN A 35 5.56 0.25 3.84
N SER A 36 5.10 1.03 2.85
CA SER A 36 5.27 2.48 2.80
C SER A 36 4.20 3.24 3.61
N ARG A 37 3.36 2.53 4.37
CA ARG A 37 2.33 3.14 5.23
C ARG A 37 2.96 3.92 6.38
N PRO A 38 2.48 5.12 6.74
CA PRO A 38 2.99 5.84 7.89
C PRO A 38 2.61 5.12 9.20
N LEU A 39 3.57 4.91 10.10
CA LEU A 39 3.35 4.49 11.49
C LEU A 39 3.21 5.69 12.43
N THR A 40 3.85 6.81 12.08
CA THR A 40 3.80 8.07 12.83
C THR A 40 2.85 9.07 12.19
N HIS A 41 2.64 10.20 12.87
CA HIS A 41 1.84 11.31 12.36
C HIS A 41 2.37 11.79 11.00
N LEU A 42 1.47 12.09 10.07
CA LEU A 42 1.84 12.63 8.77
C LEU A 42 2.22 14.11 8.97
N PRO A 43 3.43 14.55 8.59
CA PRO A 43 3.79 15.95 8.68
C PRO A 43 2.81 16.81 7.86
N VAL A 44 2.38 17.93 8.45
CA VAL A 44 1.48 18.90 7.79
C VAL A 44 2.28 19.88 6.94
N ASP A 45 3.54 20.13 7.33
CA ASP A 45 4.45 21.06 6.69
C ASP A 45 5.65 20.32 6.07
N ALA A 46 6.18 20.84 4.96
CA ALA A 46 7.30 20.23 4.22
C ALA A 46 8.63 20.24 4.99
N ASP A 47 8.74 21.07 6.03
CA ASP A 47 9.93 21.19 6.88
C ASP A 47 9.96 20.17 8.02
N GLN A 48 8.90 19.37 8.17
CA GLN A 48 8.82 18.34 9.20
C GLN A 48 9.37 17.00 8.70
N GLU A 49 9.93 16.24 9.64
CA GLU A 49 10.55 14.95 9.38
C GLU A 49 9.55 13.96 8.76
N ALA A 50 10.01 13.23 7.74
CA ALA A 50 9.17 12.27 7.03
C ALA A 50 8.57 11.23 8.01
N PRO A 51 7.31 10.81 7.79
CA PRO A 51 6.67 9.87 8.70
C PRO A 51 7.39 8.53 8.63
N MET A 52 7.72 7.96 9.78
CA MET A 52 8.38 6.66 9.85
C MET A 52 7.45 5.57 9.32
N THR A 53 7.91 4.82 8.34
CA THR A 53 7.20 3.70 7.72
C THR A 53 7.81 2.37 8.16
N PRO A 54 7.07 1.24 8.06
CA PRO A 54 7.64 -0.09 8.27
C PRO A 54 8.85 -0.36 7.38
N ASN A 55 8.86 0.13 6.14
CA ASN A 55 10.01 -0.01 5.27
C ASN A 55 11.25 0.70 5.81
N ASP A 56 11.11 1.86 6.47
CA ASP A 56 12.26 2.54 7.09
C ASP A 56 12.87 1.68 8.21
N LEU A 57 12.04 0.91 8.93
CA LEU A 57 12.50 -0.06 9.92
C LEU A 57 13.11 -1.32 9.30
N LEU A 58 12.51 -1.84 8.22
CA LEU A 58 12.93 -3.09 7.58
C LEU A 58 14.18 -2.91 6.71
N ARG A 59 14.32 -1.76 6.04
CA ARG A 59 15.40 -1.45 5.10
C ARG A 59 16.45 -0.52 5.67
N GLY A 60 16.10 0.30 6.67
CA GLY A 60 17.03 1.28 7.27
C GLY A 60 17.41 2.44 6.35
N VAL A 61 16.78 2.53 5.16
CA VAL A 61 17.04 3.53 4.12
C VAL A 61 15.72 4.07 3.59
N ALA A 62 15.76 5.28 3.04
CA ALA A 62 14.59 5.92 2.45
C ALA A 62 13.92 5.00 1.40
N ASN A 63 12.59 4.96 1.43
CA ASN A 63 11.75 4.22 0.50
C ASN A 63 12.01 4.61 -0.96
N LEU A 64 12.87 3.85 -1.64
CA LEU A 64 13.02 3.95 -3.08
C LEU A 64 12.07 2.96 -3.77
N PRO A 65 11.34 3.36 -4.83
CA PRO A 65 10.56 2.41 -5.61
C PRO A 65 11.49 1.35 -6.24
N ASP A 66 11.18 0.07 -6.01
CA ASP A 66 11.92 -1.07 -6.57
C ASP A 66 11.72 -1.22 -8.10
N THR A 67 10.78 -0.47 -8.68
CA THR A 67 10.45 -0.49 -10.11
C THR A 67 10.81 0.84 -10.78
N PRO A 68 11.27 0.84 -12.05
CA PRO A 68 11.57 2.08 -12.76
C PRO A 68 10.39 3.06 -12.78
N GLY A 69 10.71 4.35 -12.63
CA GLY A 69 9.75 5.45 -12.65
C GLY A 69 8.99 5.59 -13.96
N ASP A 70 7.95 6.42 -13.95
CA ASP A 70 7.07 6.70 -15.11
C ASP A 70 7.81 7.33 -16.30
N ASP A 71 8.99 7.86 -16.02
CA ASP A 71 9.95 8.60 -16.82
C ASP A 71 10.88 7.69 -17.65
N VAL A 72 10.80 6.37 -17.51
CA VAL A 72 11.48 5.43 -18.39
C VAL A 72 10.63 5.16 -19.63
N GLU A 73 10.94 5.84 -20.73
CA GLU A 73 10.36 5.54 -22.05
C GLU A 73 10.80 4.15 -22.52
N LEU A 74 10.02 3.13 -22.16
CA LEU A 74 10.17 1.79 -22.71
C LEU A 74 9.79 1.80 -24.20
N PRO A 75 10.62 1.19 -25.09
CA PRO A 75 10.29 1.09 -26.51
C PRO A 75 8.88 0.52 -26.73
N LYS A 76 8.08 1.24 -27.54
CA LYS A 76 6.64 0.98 -27.74
C LYS A 76 6.30 -0.43 -28.24
N ASP A 77 7.26 -1.12 -28.85
CA ASP A 77 7.05 -2.41 -29.53
C ASP A 77 7.64 -3.64 -28.81
N CYS A 78 8.15 -3.48 -27.58
CA CYS A 78 8.65 -4.64 -26.81
C CYS A 78 7.53 -5.35 -26.05
N ALA A 79 7.51 -6.70 -26.09
CA ALA A 79 6.62 -7.53 -25.27
C ALA A 79 6.72 -7.20 -23.77
N THR A 80 7.89 -6.74 -23.33
CA THR A 80 8.19 -6.23 -21.99
C THR A 80 7.38 -4.97 -21.65
N SER A 81 7.16 -4.06 -22.61
CA SER A 81 6.39 -2.82 -22.41
C SER A 81 4.91 -3.11 -22.12
N LYS A 82 4.31 -4.06 -22.84
CA LYS A 82 2.95 -4.53 -22.58
C LYS A 82 2.81 -5.16 -21.19
N GLN A 83 3.79 -5.98 -20.79
CA GLN A 83 3.81 -6.63 -19.48
C GLN A 83 3.97 -5.63 -18.34
N TRP A 84 4.88 -4.66 -18.50
CA TRP A 84 5.07 -3.58 -17.55
C TRP A 84 3.81 -2.74 -17.38
N ARG A 85 3.11 -2.43 -18.48
CA ARG A 85 1.82 -1.73 -18.43
C ARG A 85 0.73 -2.52 -17.70
N ILE A 86 0.74 -3.86 -17.81
CA ILE A 86 -0.17 -4.73 -17.06
C ILE A 86 0.16 -4.70 -15.56
N ALA A 87 1.44 -4.84 -15.19
CA ALA A 87 1.88 -4.75 -13.80
C ALA A 87 1.48 -3.41 -13.16
N ARG A 88 1.73 -2.31 -13.85
CA ARG A 88 1.37 -0.95 -13.41
C ARG A 88 -0.15 -0.76 -13.27
N LEU A 89 -0.94 -1.29 -14.21
CA LEU A 89 -2.39 -1.26 -14.09
C LEU A 89 -2.88 -2.06 -12.86
N MET A 90 -2.25 -3.21 -12.56
CA MET A 90 -2.56 -4.00 -11.38
C MET A 90 -2.20 -3.25 -10.11
N ARG A 91 -1.02 -2.64 -10.07
CA ARG A 91 -0.56 -1.76 -8.98
C ARG A 91 -1.55 -0.65 -8.71
N ASP A 92 -1.98 0.09 -9.74
CA ASP A 92 -2.91 1.21 -9.57
C ASP A 92 -4.27 0.76 -9.02
N ARG A 93 -4.77 -0.39 -9.50
CA ARG A 93 -6.00 -0.99 -8.99
C ARG A 93 -5.85 -1.44 -7.54
N PHE A 94 -4.71 -2.05 -7.22
CA PHE A 94 -4.36 -2.45 -5.87
C PHE A 94 -4.30 -1.24 -4.96
N TRP A 95 -3.56 -0.19 -5.32
CA TRP A 95 -3.44 1.06 -4.55
C TRP A 95 -4.81 1.69 -4.26
N LYS A 96 -5.64 1.90 -5.30
CA LYS A 96 -6.97 2.50 -5.13
C LYS A 96 -7.83 1.71 -4.16
N ARG A 97 -7.81 0.37 -4.24
CA ARG A 97 -8.60 -0.47 -3.37
C ARG A 97 -7.99 -0.63 -1.98
N TRP A 98 -6.67 -0.62 -1.88
CA TRP A 98 -5.91 -0.62 -0.63
C TRP A 98 -6.26 0.59 0.22
N VAL A 99 -6.19 1.81 -0.34
CA VAL A 99 -6.54 3.03 0.39
C VAL A 99 -7.98 2.97 0.90
N LEU A 100 -8.94 2.53 0.08
CA LEU A 100 -10.35 2.41 0.48
C LEU A 100 -10.60 1.40 1.60
N GLU A 101 -9.88 0.28 1.62
CA GLU A 101 -10.04 -0.77 2.65
C GLU A 101 -9.18 -0.47 3.90
N TYR A 102 -8.08 0.26 3.75
CA TYR A 102 -7.15 0.59 4.82
C TYR A 102 -7.59 1.79 5.65
N LEU A 103 -8.04 2.88 5.00
CA LEU A 103 -8.40 4.12 5.67
C LEU A 103 -9.45 3.93 6.80
N PRO A 104 -10.52 3.12 6.62
CA PRO A 104 -11.49 2.88 7.69
C PRO A 104 -10.89 2.20 8.94
N ILE A 105 -9.78 1.47 8.78
CA ILE A 105 -9.10 0.76 9.87
C ILE A 105 -8.32 1.76 10.75
N LEU A 106 -7.79 2.83 10.15
CA LEU A 106 -7.10 3.88 10.89
C LEU A 106 -8.05 4.77 11.69
N VAL A 107 -9.24 5.02 11.15
CA VAL A 107 -10.25 5.88 11.78
C VAL A 107 -10.98 5.19 12.94
N ARG A 108 -10.95 3.85 13.01
CA ARG A 108 -11.62 3.09 14.09
C ARG A 108 -10.89 3.28 15.41
N ARG A 109 -11.27 4.32 16.17
CA ARG A 109 -10.91 4.46 17.59
C ARG A 109 -11.61 3.35 18.38
N GLU A 110 -10.87 2.32 18.77
CA GLU A 110 -11.36 1.27 19.68
C GLU A 110 -11.40 1.71 21.15
N LYS A 111 -10.80 2.86 21.47
CA LYS A 111 -10.89 3.45 22.82
C LYS A 111 -12.29 4.04 23.02
N TRP A 112 -12.88 3.75 24.19
CA TRP A 112 -14.23 4.19 24.64
C TRP A 112 -15.44 3.43 24.08
N CYS A 113 -15.25 2.33 23.35
CA CYS A 113 -16.38 1.50 22.87
C CYS A 113 -16.87 0.45 23.88
N GLN A 114 -16.28 0.37 25.08
CA GLN A 114 -16.76 -0.50 26.15
C GLN A 114 -17.64 0.28 27.13
N ARG A 115 -18.73 -0.34 27.58
CA ARG A 115 -19.66 0.24 28.55
C ARG A 115 -18.98 0.33 29.93
N THR A 116 -18.35 1.47 30.20
CA THR A 116 -17.78 1.79 31.53
C THR A 116 -18.91 2.14 32.49
N LYS A 117 -18.87 1.60 33.72
CA LYS A 117 -19.82 1.96 34.78
C LYS A 117 -19.62 3.45 35.13
N PRO A 118 -20.70 4.26 35.20
CA PRO A 118 -20.56 5.67 35.58
C PRO A 118 -19.98 5.77 36.98
N ILE A 119 -19.05 6.70 37.17
CA ILE A 119 -18.42 6.99 38.46
C ILE A 119 -19.53 7.52 39.37
N ARG A 120 -19.81 6.80 40.48
CA ARG A 120 -20.72 7.29 41.51
C ARG A 120 -20.00 8.42 42.26
N GLN A 121 -20.54 9.63 42.17
CA GLN A 121 -20.12 10.73 43.05
C GLN A 121 -20.56 10.39 44.47
N VAL A 122 -19.64 10.55 45.42
CA VAL A 122 -19.82 10.41 46.86
C VAL A 122 -20.38 11.71 47.42
#